data_AF-A0A6N8QEP1-F1
#
_entry.id   AF-A0A6N8QEP1-F1
#
_cell.length_a   1.000
_cell.length_b   1.000
_cell.length_c   1.000
_cell.angle_alpha   90.00
_cell.angle_beta   90.00
_cell.angle_gamma   90.00
#
_symmetry.space_group_name_H-M   'P 1'
#
loop_
_entity.id
_entity.type
_entity.pdbx_description
1 polymer ?
#
loop_
_entity_poly.entity_id
_entity_poly.type
_entity_poly.pdbx_seq_one_letter_code
_entity_poly.pdbx_strand_id
1 'polypeptide(L)'
;MTKHARFFLLPSFILISAALIAGCNDKGEEKAHVGEPQVTVHIVKTAPLEVKTELPGRTNAYRIAEVRPQVSGIVLNRNFTEGSDVQAGQSLYQIDPATYQANYDSAKGELAKSEAAAAIAHLTVKRYVPLVGTKYISQQEYDQAIADARQADAAVIAAKATVESARINLAYTKVTAPISGRIGKSTVTEGALVTNGQTTELATVQQLDPIYVDVTQSSNDFMRLKQSVEQGNLHKENATSNVELVMENGQTYPLKGTLQFS
;
A
#
# COMPACT_ATOMS: atom_id res chain seq x y z
N MET A 1 71.59 -125.48 -16.63
CA MET A 1 70.23 -125.79 -16.15
C MET A 1 69.35 -124.57 -16.42
N THR A 2 68.74 -124.52 -17.60
CA THR A 2 67.29 -124.75 -17.92
C THR A 2 66.52 -123.43 -17.97
N LYS A 3 66.40 -122.79 -19.15
CA LYS A 3 65.39 -122.99 -20.24
C LYS A 3 64.15 -122.11 -19.99
N HIS A 4 64.00 -120.99 -20.72
CA HIS A 4 63.25 -120.79 -21.98
C HIS A 4 61.76 -120.44 -21.79
N ALA A 5 61.31 -119.34 -22.42
CA ALA A 5 60.17 -119.28 -23.38
C ALA A 5 59.76 -117.81 -23.59
N ARG A 6 59.24 -117.30 -24.73
CA ARG A 6 59.01 -117.72 -26.13
C ARG A 6 58.54 -116.42 -26.86
N PHE A 7 59.16 -116.02 -27.98
CA PHE A 7 58.67 -116.23 -29.36
C PHE A 7 57.64 -115.16 -29.83
N PHE A 8 58.06 -114.18 -30.65
CA PHE A 8 57.76 -113.97 -32.11
C PHE A 8 56.45 -113.19 -32.35
N LEU A 9 56.42 -112.00 -32.96
CA LEU A 9 56.53 -111.76 -34.41
C LEU A 9 56.75 -110.26 -34.74
N LEU A 10 57.74 -109.98 -35.59
CA LEU A 10 57.86 -108.79 -36.48
C LEU A 10 56.78 -108.85 -37.59
N PRO A 11 56.50 -107.79 -38.42
CA PRO A 11 57.45 -106.78 -38.95
C PRO A 11 56.94 -105.31 -38.95
N SER A 12 57.80 -104.31 -38.71
CA SER A 12 58.60 -103.53 -39.69
C SER A 12 57.80 -102.64 -40.65
N PHE A 13 57.70 -101.34 -40.31
CA PHE A 13 57.53 -100.20 -41.21
C PHE A 13 58.27 -99.02 -40.55
N ILE A 14 59.57 -98.84 -40.82
CA ILE A 14 60.14 -97.93 -41.84
C ILE A 14 59.61 -96.49 -41.69
N LEU A 15 60.54 -95.62 -41.28
CA LEU A 15 60.63 -94.17 -41.46
C LEU A 15 59.38 -93.31 -41.23
N ILE A 16 59.46 -92.35 -40.29
CA ILE A 16 59.13 -90.91 -40.47
C ILE A 16 59.14 -90.20 -39.09
N SER A 17 59.62 -88.94 -39.09
CA SER A 17 59.51 -87.91 -38.04
C SER A 17 60.55 -87.90 -36.92
N ALA A 18 61.80 -87.69 -37.34
CA ALA A 18 62.69 -86.78 -36.63
C ALA A 18 62.42 -85.33 -37.10
N ALA A 19 61.63 -84.58 -36.34
CA ALA A 19 61.56 -83.12 -36.41
C ALA A 19 60.76 -82.61 -35.20
N LEU A 20 61.39 -81.71 -34.41
CA LEU A 20 60.83 -80.71 -33.49
C LEU A 20 61.52 -80.70 -32.11
N ILE A 21 62.80 -80.28 -32.08
CA ILE A 21 63.36 -79.56 -30.92
C ILE A 21 64.28 -78.46 -31.45
N ALA A 22 63.74 -77.25 -31.60
CA ALA A 22 64.49 -75.99 -31.68
C ALA A 22 63.55 -74.82 -31.34
N GLY A 23 63.90 -74.00 -30.34
CA GLY A 23 63.17 -72.76 -30.06
C GLY A 23 63.38 -72.18 -28.65
N CYS A 24 64.60 -71.73 -28.36
CA CYS A 24 64.93 -70.85 -27.24
C CYS A 24 64.76 -69.39 -27.71
N ASN A 25 64.11 -68.51 -26.93
CA ASN A 25 64.20 -67.06 -27.15
C ASN A 25 64.01 -66.28 -25.84
N ASP A 26 65.07 -65.59 -25.43
CA ASP A 26 65.19 -64.74 -24.26
C ASP A 26 65.03 -63.28 -24.72
N LYS A 27 63.99 -62.58 -24.23
CA LYS A 27 63.76 -61.15 -24.48
C LYS A 27 63.37 -60.47 -23.17
N GLY A 28 64.21 -59.53 -22.75
CA GLY A 28 64.10 -58.79 -21.50
C GLY A 28 62.78 -58.03 -21.32
N GLU A 29 62.32 -58.05 -20.08
CA GLU A 29 61.16 -57.28 -19.61
C GLU A 29 61.59 -55.84 -19.28
N GLU A 30 61.08 -54.89 -20.05
CA GLU A 30 61.05 -53.47 -19.71
C GLU A 30 60.15 -53.24 -18.48
N LYS A 31 60.65 -52.49 -17.49
CA LYS A 31 59.86 -52.07 -16.33
C LYS A 31 58.70 -51.18 -16.78
N ALA A 32 57.47 -51.66 -16.62
CA ALA A 32 56.27 -50.85 -16.81
C ALA A 32 56.30 -49.60 -15.92
N HIS A 33 56.26 -48.42 -16.53
CA HIS A 33 55.99 -47.16 -15.85
C HIS A 33 54.54 -47.19 -15.35
N VAL A 34 54.33 -47.03 -14.05
CA VAL A 34 53.01 -46.77 -13.48
C VAL A 34 52.58 -45.41 -14.01
N GLY A 35 51.57 -45.39 -14.90
CA GLY A 35 51.06 -44.14 -15.46
C GLY A 35 50.58 -43.20 -14.35
N GLU A 36 51.01 -41.94 -14.38
CA GLU A 36 50.58 -40.92 -13.42
C GLU A 36 49.05 -40.79 -13.44
N PRO A 37 48.38 -40.75 -12.28
CA PRO A 37 46.93 -40.64 -12.24
C PRO A 37 46.49 -39.31 -12.88
N GLN A 38 45.67 -39.39 -13.92
CA GLN A 38 45.10 -38.20 -14.54
C GLN A 38 44.07 -37.58 -13.60
N VAL A 39 44.37 -36.37 -13.12
CA VAL A 39 43.46 -35.59 -12.28
C VAL A 39 43.01 -34.34 -13.02
N THR A 40 41.70 -34.14 -13.09
CA THR A 40 41.12 -32.90 -13.62
C THR A 40 41.12 -31.85 -12.52
N VAL A 41 41.89 -30.78 -12.71
CA VAL A 41 41.92 -29.63 -11.80
C VAL A 41 41.12 -28.47 -12.40
N HIS A 42 40.20 -27.91 -11.60
CA HIS A 42 39.48 -26.69 -11.94
C HIS A 42 40.09 -25.51 -11.17
N ILE A 43 40.63 -24.53 -11.88
CA ILE A 43 41.18 -23.31 -11.28
C ILE A 43 40.02 -22.32 -11.07
N VAL A 44 39.62 -22.12 -9.81
CA VAL A 44 38.58 -21.15 -9.44
C VAL A 44 39.14 -19.73 -9.55
N LYS A 45 38.48 -18.88 -10.33
CA LYS A 45 38.80 -17.44 -10.44
C LYS A 45 37.80 -16.65 -9.62
N THR A 46 38.28 -15.75 -8.78
CA THR A 46 37.42 -14.81 -8.04
C THR A 46 36.91 -13.74 -9.00
N ALA A 47 35.59 -13.60 -9.09
CA ALA A 47 34.91 -12.53 -9.81
C ALA A 47 33.88 -11.88 -8.86
N PRO A 48 33.60 -10.57 -9.01
CA PRO A 48 32.53 -9.93 -8.26
C PRO A 48 31.18 -10.59 -8.58
N LEU A 49 30.52 -11.12 -7.55
CA LEU A 49 29.18 -11.70 -7.63
C LEU A 49 28.20 -10.75 -6.94
N GLU A 50 27.22 -10.26 -7.69
CA GLU A 50 26.12 -9.49 -7.12
C GLU A 50 25.13 -10.46 -6.45
N VAL A 51 25.10 -10.46 -5.12
CA VAL A 51 24.13 -11.25 -4.36
C VAL A 51 22.83 -10.47 -4.26
N LYS A 52 21.82 -10.86 -5.05
CA LYS A 52 20.48 -10.29 -4.99
C LYS A 52 19.62 -11.12 -4.04
N THR A 53 18.92 -10.45 -3.13
CA THR A 53 17.91 -11.09 -2.28
C THR A 53 16.54 -10.70 -2.80
N GLU A 54 15.82 -11.68 -3.34
CA GLU A 54 14.43 -11.51 -3.74
C GLU A 54 13.55 -11.84 -2.54
N LEU A 55 12.66 -10.92 -2.19
CA LEU A 55 11.75 -11.07 -1.06
C LEU A 55 10.31 -10.94 -1.56
N PRO A 56 9.40 -11.82 -1.11
CA PRO A 56 7.99 -11.69 -1.46
C PRO A 56 7.42 -10.41 -0.85
N GLY A 57 6.81 -9.59 -1.69
CA GLY A 57 6.16 -8.33 -1.31
C GLY A 57 4.66 -8.34 -1.61
N ARG A 58 3.86 -7.69 -0.77
CA ARG A 58 2.44 -7.43 -1.01
C ARG A 58 2.22 -5.92 -1.17
N THR A 59 1.63 -5.51 -2.29
CA THR A 59 1.32 -4.09 -2.53
C THR A 59 0.16 -3.63 -1.66
N ASN A 60 0.30 -2.47 -1.02
CA ASN A 60 -0.74 -1.82 -0.23
C ASN A 60 -0.85 -0.33 -0.62
N ALA A 61 -2.06 0.20 -0.57
CA ALA A 61 -2.30 1.62 -0.85
C ALA A 61 -1.60 2.50 0.20
N TYR A 62 -1.07 3.65 -0.20
CA TYR A 62 -0.37 4.56 0.71
C TYR A 62 -1.32 5.24 1.69
N ARG A 63 -2.52 5.60 1.21
CA ARG A 63 -3.62 6.08 2.04
C ARG A 63 -4.92 5.43 1.59
N ILE A 64 -5.75 5.10 2.57
CA ILE A 64 -7.10 4.57 2.37
C ILE A 64 -8.04 5.54 3.09
N ALA A 65 -9.03 6.06 2.38
CA ALA A 65 -10.07 6.87 2.97
C ALA A 65 -11.44 6.32 2.62
N GLU A 66 -12.23 6.06 3.66
CA GLU A 66 -13.60 5.62 3.54
C GLU A 66 -14.52 6.83 3.39
N VAL A 67 -15.35 6.80 2.36
CA VAL A 67 -16.33 7.85 2.09
C VAL A 67 -17.61 7.53 2.85
N ARG A 68 -17.91 8.33 3.87
CA ARG A 68 -19.07 8.16 4.74
C ARG A 68 -19.96 9.41 4.75
N PRO A 69 -21.29 9.25 4.81
CA PRO A 69 -22.21 10.38 4.81
C PRO A 69 -22.19 11.12 6.16
N GLN A 70 -22.07 12.45 6.11
CA GLN A 70 -22.11 13.31 7.30
C GLN A 70 -23.55 13.78 7.61
N VAL A 71 -24.49 13.54 6.70
CA VAL A 71 -25.90 13.84 6.84
C VAL A 71 -26.73 12.67 6.30
N SER A 72 -27.95 12.51 6.80
CA SER A 72 -28.86 11.44 6.38
C SER A 72 -29.72 11.88 5.20
N GLY A 73 -30.11 10.96 4.33
CA GLY A 73 -31.03 11.27 3.23
C GLY A 73 -30.96 10.25 2.11
N ILE A 74 -31.71 10.51 1.04
CA ILE A 74 -31.72 9.66 -0.15
C ILE A 74 -30.58 10.08 -1.07
N VAL A 75 -29.79 9.12 -1.57
CA VAL A 75 -28.79 9.37 -2.61
C VAL A 75 -29.52 9.62 -3.93
N LEU A 76 -29.48 10.84 -4.44
CA LEU A 76 -30.05 11.19 -5.74
C LEU A 76 -29.19 10.66 -6.88
N ASN A 77 -27.90 11.00 -6.87
CA ASN A 77 -26.99 10.74 -7.99
C ASN A 77 -25.62 10.26 -7.47
N ARG A 78 -25.01 9.34 -8.24
CA ARG A 78 -23.60 8.98 -8.13
C ARG A 78 -22.82 9.69 -9.24
N ASN A 79 -21.87 10.52 -8.84
CA ASN A 79 -21.15 11.44 -9.73
C ASN A 79 -19.73 10.95 -10.11
N PHE A 80 -19.51 9.63 -10.09
CA PHE A 80 -18.25 9.02 -10.49
C PHE A 80 -18.48 7.66 -11.15
N THR A 81 -17.46 7.21 -11.90
CA THR A 81 -17.41 5.87 -12.47
C THR A 81 -16.59 4.98 -11.54
N GLU A 82 -17.12 3.81 -11.18
CA GLU A 82 -16.40 2.88 -10.30
C GLU A 82 -15.05 2.48 -10.91
N GLY A 83 -13.99 2.49 -10.10
CA GLY A 83 -12.63 2.23 -10.56
C GLY A 83 -11.91 3.41 -11.23
N SER A 84 -12.57 4.57 -11.39
CA SER A 84 -11.91 5.77 -11.94
C SER A 84 -11.04 6.47 -10.92
N ASP A 85 -10.17 7.35 -11.39
CA ASP A 85 -9.42 8.25 -10.51
C ASP A 85 -10.28 9.48 -10.16
N VAL A 86 -10.26 9.87 -8.90
CA VAL A 86 -11.02 11.00 -8.33
C VAL A 86 -10.09 11.97 -7.63
N GLN A 87 -10.48 13.24 -7.60
CA GLN A 87 -9.74 14.30 -6.92
C GLN A 87 -10.34 14.63 -5.55
N ALA A 88 -9.50 15.01 -4.59
CA ALA A 88 -9.96 15.53 -3.31
C ALA A 88 -10.95 16.70 -3.50
N GLY A 89 -12.08 16.67 -2.80
CA GLY A 89 -13.16 17.65 -2.92
C GLY A 89 -14.12 17.41 -4.10
N GLN A 90 -13.86 16.45 -4.98
CA GLN A 90 -14.78 16.07 -6.05
C GLN A 90 -16.08 15.51 -5.48
N SER A 91 -17.22 15.89 -6.07
CA SER A 91 -18.52 15.32 -5.73
C SER A 91 -18.54 13.83 -6.08
N LEU A 92 -18.80 12.97 -5.10
CA LEU A 92 -18.96 11.53 -5.32
C LEU A 92 -20.43 11.14 -5.31
N TYR A 93 -21.18 11.64 -4.31
CA TYR A 93 -22.62 11.40 -4.21
C TYR A 93 -23.34 12.71 -3.93
N GLN A 94 -24.54 12.83 -4.47
CA GLN A 94 -25.48 13.87 -4.11
C GLN A 94 -26.60 13.25 -3.27
N ILE A 95 -26.68 13.63 -1.99
CA ILE A 95 -27.84 13.36 -1.14
C ILE A 95 -28.91 14.43 -1.44
N ASP A 96 -30.18 14.06 -1.36
CA ASP A 96 -31.30 14.98 -1.58
C ASP A 96 -31.17 16.23 -0.69
N PRO A 97 -30.91 17.41 -1.29
CA PRO A 97 -30.69 18.62 -0.54
C PRO A 97 -31.97 19.34 -0.15
N ALA A 98 -33.16 18.91 -0.60
CA ALA A 98 -34.39 19.71 -0.50
C ALA A 98 -34.72 20.14 0.93
N THR A 99 -34.67 19.21 1.90
CA THR A 99 -34.93 19.50 3.32
C THR A 99 -33.82 20.33 3.94
N TYR A 100 -32.57 20.09 3.55
CA TYR A 100 -31.41 20.85 4.03
C TYR A 100 -31.39 22.28 3.50
N GLN A 101 -31.78 22.49 2.25
CA GLN A 101 -31.92 23.79 1.61
C GLN A 101 -33.05 24.58 2.28
N ALA A 102 -34.22 23.96 2.49
CA ALA A 102 -35.32 24.59 3.21
C ALA A 102 -34.93 25.01 4.64
N ASN A 103 -34.17 24.18 5.35
CA ASN A 103 -33.68 24.51 6.69
C ASN A 103 -32.67 25.67 6.67
N TYR A 104 -31.79 25.72 5.67
CA TYR A 104 -30.85 26.82 5.49
C TYR A 104 -31.56 28.14 5.16
N ASP A 105 -32.56 28.11 4.30
CA ASP A 105 -33.36 29.29 3.96
C ASP A 105 -34.20 29.78 5.15
N SER A 106 -34.76 28.87 5.93
CA SER A 106 -35.45 29.18 7.18
C SER A 106 -34.52 29.85 8.20
N ALA A 107 -33.31 29.32 8.39
CA ALA A 107 -32.30 29.90 9.29
C ALA A 107 -31.88 31.30 8.84
N LYS A 108 -31.74 31.53 7.52
CA LYS A 108 -31.48 32.87 6.96
C LYS A 108 -32.60 33.85 7.25
N GLY A 109 -33.86 33.40 7.16
CA GLY A 109 -35.02 34.20 7.53
C GLY A 109 -34.98 34.67 8.98
N GLU A 110 -34.67 33.77 9.91
CA GLU A 110 -34.56 34.11 11.33
C GLU A 110 -33.38 35.04 11.63
N LEU A 111 -32.25 34.89 10.90
CA LEU A 111 -31.14 35.84 10.98
C LEU A 111 -31.59 37.24 10.54
N ALA A 112 -32.24 37.36 9.37
CA ALA A 112 -32.71 38.66 8.87
C ALA A 112 -33.69 39.33 9.86
N LYS A 113 -34.59 38.55 10.46
CA LYS A 113 -35.49 39.02 11.52
C LYS A 113 -34.74 39.51 12.76
N SER A 114 -33.73 38.77 13.20
CA SER A 114 -32.90 39.14 14.36
C SER A 114 -32.08 40.40 14.08
N GLU A 115 -31.51 40.53 12.88
CA GLU A 115 -30.76 41.71 12.44
C GLU A 115 -31.65 42.95 12.38
N ALA A 116 -32.88 42.81 11.89
CA ALA A 116 -33.86 43.89 11.89
C ALA A 116 -34.23 44.33 13.32
N ALA A 117 -34.44 43.38 14.24
CA ALA A 117 -34.71 43.67 15.64
C ALA A 117 -33.54 44.39 16.34
N ALA A 118 -32.31 43.93 16.11
CA ALA A 118 -31.10 44.57 16.61
C ALA A 118 -30.96 46.00 16.06
N ALA A 119 -31.20 46.21 14.76
CA ALA A 119 -31.16 47.54 14.16
C ALA A 119 -32.16 48.50 14.81
N ILE A 120 -33.39 48.06 15.09
CA ILE A 120 -34.40 48.86 15.79
C ILE A 120 -33.93 49.20 17.21
N ALA A 121 -33.39 48.23 17.96
CA ALA A 121 -32.90 48.44 19.33
C ALA A 121 -31.73 49.44 19.38
N HIS A 122 -30.76 49.30 18.46
CA HIS A 122 -29.64 50.24 18.33
C HIS A 122 -30.09 51.65 18.00
N LEU A 123 -31.09 51.81 17.13
CA LEU A 123 -31.68 53.11 16.83
C LEU A 123 -32.36 53.72 18.07
N THR A 124 -33.00 52.92 18.92
CA THR A 124 -33.57 53.38 20.19
C THR A 124 -32.49 53.87 21.15
N VAL A 125 -31.42 53.11 21.34
CA VAL A 125 -30.28 53.55 22.16
C VAL A 125 -29.70 54.85 21.62
N LYS A 126 -29.48 54.94 20.30
CA LYS A 126 -28.96 56.15 19.64
C LYS A 126 -29.85 57.37 19.86
N ARG A 127 -31.19 57.19 19.89
CA ARG A 127 -32.14 58.25 20.23
C ARG A 127 -32.09 58.65 21.70
N TYR A 128 -31.83 57.72 22.61
CA TYR A 128 -31.84 57.97 24.06
C TYR A 128 -30.55 58.61 24.59
N VAL A 129 -29.40 58.37 23.95
CA VAL A 129 -28.10 58.99 24.31
C VAL A 129 -28.17 60.51 24.51
N PRO A 130 -28.73 61.33 23.60
CA PRO A 130 -28.82 62.78 23.83
C PRO A 130 -29.90 63.16 24.87
N LEU A 131 -30.92 62.31 25.11
CA LEU A 131 -32.07 62.64 25.95
C LEU A 131 -31.81 62.47 27.45
N VAL A 132 -30.93 61.53 27.82
CA VAL A 132 -30.58 61.27 29.24
C VAL A 132 -29.83 62.46 29.86
N GLY A 133 -28.96 63.13 29.10
CA GLY A 133 -28.23 64.32 29.56
C GLY A 133 -29.14 65.53 29.79
N THR A 134 -30.25 65.62 29.06
CA THR A 134 -31.29 66.65 29.20
C THR A 134 -32.40 66.28 30.18
N LYS A 135 -32.33 65.11 30.84
CA LYS A 135 -33.33 64.59 31.81
C LYS A 135 -34.76 64.41 31.25
N TYR A 136 -34.91 64.20 29.94
CA TYR A 136 -36.21 63.88 29.32
C TYR A 136 -36.59 62.40 29.47
N ILE A 137 -35.63 61.54 29.80
CA ILE A 137 -35.81 60.12 30.11
C ILE A 137 -35.07 59.77 31.40
N SER A 138 -35.48 58.69 32.06
CA SER A 138 -34.80 58.18 33.24
C SER A 138 -33.54 57.37 32.88
N GLN A 139 -32.58 57.31 33.82
CA GLN A 139 -31.40 56.45 33.66
C GLN A 139 -31.79 54.97 33.49
N GLN A 140 -32.84 54.52 34.19
CA GLN A 140 -33.34 53.14 34.10
C GLN A 140 -33.86 52.81 32.69
N GLU A 141 -34.58 53.72 32.03
CA GLU A 141 -35.05 53.52 30.65
C GLU A 141 -33.88 53.47 29.65
N TYR A 142 -32.84 54.27 29.87
CA TYR A 142 -31.63 54.22 29.07
C TYR A 142 -30.87 52.89 29.25
N ASP A 143 -30.67 52.46 30.49
CA ASP A 143 -29.99 51.21 30.82
C ASP A 143 -30.77 49.99 30.29
N GLN A 144 -32.11 50.03 30.35
CA GLN A 144 -32.97 49.01 29.74
C GLN A 144 -32.82 48.96 28.23
N ALA A 145 -32.80 50.12 27.54
CA ALA A 145 -32.60 50.16 26.09
C ALA A 145 -31.22 49.60 25.68
N ILE A 146 -30.17 49.85 26.47
CA ILE A 146 -28.86 49.24 26.25
C ILE A 146 -28.93 47.72 26.44
N ALA A 147 -29.59 47.24 27.50
CA ALA A 147 -29.76 45.82 27.75
C ALA A 147 -30.51 45.13 26.59
N ASP A 148 -31.57 45.75 26.09
CA ASP A 148 -32.35 45.25 24.95
C ASP A 148 -31.51 45.19 23.66
N ALA A 149 -30.70 46.22 23.40
CA ALA A 149 -29.78 46.22 22.26
C ALA A 149 -28.73 45.10 22.36
N ARG A 150 -28.13 44.91 23.55
CA ARG A 150 -27.19 43.80 23.79
C ARG A 150 -27.85 42.43 23.65
N GLN A 151 -29.09 42.29 24.10
CA GLN A 151 -29.86 41.05 23.95
C GLN A 151 -30.16 40.77 22.47
N ALA A 152 -30.53 41.80 21.70
CA ALA A 152 -30.76 41.66 20.26
C ALA A 152 -29.47 41.32 19.49
N ASP A 153 -28.33 41.92 19.86
CA ASP A 153 -27.02 41.56 19.32
C ASP A 153 -26.66 40.10 19.61
N ALA A 154 -26.91 39.62 20.82
CA ALA A 154 -26.72 38.22 21.19
C ALA A 154 -27.62 37.29 20.36
N ALA A 155 -28.88 37.69 20.09
CA ALA A 155 -29.78 36.94 19.22
C ALA A 155 -29.27 36.86 17.77
N VAL A 156 -28.70 37.95 17.24
CA VAL A 156 -28.04 37.93 15.91
C VAL A 156 -26.88 36.95 15.88
N ILE A 157 -26.03 36.93 16.91
CA ILE A 157 -24.91 35.98 17.00
C ILE A 157 -25.41 34.54 17.01
N ALA A 158 -26.44 34.23 17.80
CA ALA A 158 -27.05 32.91 17.84
C ALA A 158 -27.66 32.51 16.48
N ALA A 159 -28.37 33.43 15.82
CA ALA A 159 -28.96 33.19 14.50
C ALA A 159 -27.87 32.96 13.42
N LYS A 160 -26.76 33.70 13.46
CA LYS A 160 -25.61 33.47 12.56
C LYS A 160 -25.03 32.06 12.74
N ALA A 161 -24.88 31.59 13.97
CA ALA A 161 -24.41 30.23 14.24
C ALA A 161 -25.38 29.16 13.68
N THR A 162 -26.70 29.39 13.79
CA THR A 162 -27.72 28.50 13.21
C THR A 162 -27.65 28.46 11.69
N VAL A 163 -27.49 29.62 11.03
CA VAL A 163 -27.27 29.69 9.57
C VAL A 163 -26.04 28.90 9.15
N GLU A 164 -24.94 29.05 9.88
CA GLU A 164 -23.69 28.36 9.56
C GLU A 164 -23.81 26.84 9.74
N SER A 165 -24.46 26.39 10.80
CA SER A 165 -24.76 24.97 11.01
C SER A 165 -25.61 24.39 9.85
N ALA A 166 -26.68 25.10 9.45
CA ALA A 166 -27.51 24.67 8.33
C ALA A 166 -26.74 24.68 6.99
N ARG A 167 -25.85 25.65 6.77
CA ARG A 167 -24.97 25.74 5.59
C ARG A 167 -24.01 24.54 5.52
N ILE A 168 -23.41 24.17 6.65
CA ILE A 168 -22.51 23.02 6.75
C ILE A 168 -23.26 21.73 6.42
N ASN A 169 -24.46 21.55 6.99
CA ASN A 169 -25.29 20.38 6.69
C ASN A 169 -25.68 20.32 5.20
N LEU A 170 -26.06 21.46 4.61
CA LEU A 170 -26.32 21.55 3.18
C LEU A 170 -25.07 21.21 2.34
N ALA A 171 -23.89 21.69 2.73
CA ALA A 171 -22.63 21.33 2.07
C ALA A 171 -22.34 19.83 2.16
N TYR A 172 -22.64 19.20 3.30
CA TYR A 172 -22.48 17.76 3.49
C TYR A 172 -23.45 16.89 2.69
N THR A 173 -24.54 17.45 2.14
CA THR A 173 -25.37 16.72 1.16
C THR A 173 -24.58 16.33 -0.08
N LYS A 174 -23.56 17.13 -0.42
CA LYS A 174 -22.56 16.81 -1.43
C LYS A 174 -21.44 16.00 -0.77
N VAL A 175 -21.51 14.69 -0.87
CA VAL A 175 -20.48 13.81 -0.32
C VAL A 175 -19.26 13.87 -1.24
N THR A 176 -18.13 14.35 -0.71
CA THR A 176 -16.90 14.57 -1.49
C THR A 176 -15.80 13.57 -1.16
N ALA A 177 -14.84 13.41 -2.08
CA ALA A 177 -13.66 12.61 -1.83
C ALA A 177 -12.72 13.31 -0.83
N PRO A 178 -12.34 12.69 0.30
CA PRO A 178 -11.43 13.29 1.27
C PRO A 178 -9.97 13.32 0.80
N ILE A 179 -9.59 12.41 -0.09
CA ILE A 179 -8.26 12.33 -0.71
C ILE A 179 -8.40 12.09 -2.21
N SER A 180 -7.37 12.46 -2.98
CA SER A 180 -7.25 12.07 -4.38
C SER A 180 -6.74 10.63 -4.49
N GLY A 181 -7.27 9.87 -5.43
CA GLY A 181 -6.88 8.48 -5.64
C GLY A 181 -7.87 7.71 -6.51
N ARG A 182 -7.75 6.40 -6.55
CA ARG A 182 -8.68 5.52 -7.25
C ARG A 182 -9.86 5.20 -6.36
N ILE A 183 -11.08 5.43 -6.86
CA ILE A 183 -12.29 5.06 -6.13
C ILE A 183 -12.69 3.61 -6.44
N GLY A 184 -13.07 2.87 -5.41
CA GLY A 184 -13.57 1.51 -5.53
C GLY A 184 -15.01 1.45 -6.05
N LYS A 185 -15.64 0.30 -5.82
CA LYS A 185 -17.06 0.11 -6.06
C LYS A 185 -17.91 0.94 -5.09
N SER A 186 -19.11 1.32 -5.53
CA SER A 186 -20.14 1.85 -4.66
C SER A 186 -20.80 0.70 -3.90
N THR A 187 -20.94 0.83 -2.58
CA THR A 187 -21.71 -0.12 -1.76
C THR A 187 -23.21 0.18 -1.79
N VAL A 188 -23.57 1.42 -2.16
CA VAL A 188 -24.94 1.91 -2.24
C VAL A 188 -25.33 2.20 -3.69
N THR A 189 -26.63 2.16 -3.97
CA THR A 189 -27.19 2.54 -5.27
C THR A 189 -27.79 3.94 -5.22
N GLU A 190 -28.04 4.53 -6.39
CA GLU A 190 -28.93 5.68 -6.51
C GLU A 190 -30.32 5.30 -5.98
N GLY A 191 -30.97 6.22 -5.27
CA GLY A 191 -32.22 6.01 -4.55
C GLY A 191 -32.07 5.36 -3.17
N ALA A 192 -30.88 4.93 -2.75
CA ALA A 192 -30.68 4.34 -1.43
C ALA A 192 -30.78 5.39 -0.31
N LEU A 193 -31.38 5.01 0.82
CA LEU A 193 -31.34 5.80 2.06
C LEU A 193 -30.00 5.57 2.75
N VAL A 194 -29.31 6.67 3.05
CA VAL A 194 -28.09 6.68 3.85
C VAL A 194 -28.32 7.43 5.16
N THR A 195 -27.61 7.04 6.21
CA THR A 195 -27.72 7.66 7.54
C THR A 195 -26.37 8.15 8.03
N ASN A 196 -26.38 9.29 8.73
CA ASN A 196 -25.17 9.79 9.38
C ASN A 196 -24.65 8.78 10.41
N GLY A 197 -23.36 8.48 10.35
CA GLY A 197 -22.71 7.53 11.25
C GLY A 197 -22.97 6.05 10.93
N GLN A 198 -23.49 5.71 9.75
CA GLN A 198 -23.65 4.31 9.35
C GLN A 198 -22.32 3.55 9.31
N THR A 199 -22.37 2.26 9.68
CA THR A 199 -21.21 1.36 9.74
C THR A 199 -20.66 1.00 8.37
N THR A 200 -21.50 0.95 7.33
CA THR A 200 -21.07 0.65 5.95
C THR A 200 -20.67 1.94 5.23
N GLU A 201 -19.45 2.02 4.73
CA GLU A 201 -18.97 3.11 3.88
C GLU A 201 -19.68 3.11 2.52
N LEU A 202 -19.82 4.27 1.87
CA LEU A 202 -20.43 4.38 0.55
C LEU A 202 -19.48 3.89 -0.56
N ALA A 203 -18.21 4.26 -0.42
CA ALA A 203 -17.11 3.86 -1.29
C ALA A 203 -15.78 4.04 -0.55
N THR A 204 -14.73 3.44 -1.10
CA THR A 204 -13.36 3.59 -0.58
C THR A 204 -12.49 4.23 -1.65
N VAL A 205 -11.75 5.27 -1.28
CA VAL A 205 -10.76 5.92 -2.14
C VAL A 205 -9.37 5.50 -1.67
N GLN A 206 -8.56 5.02 -2.61
CA GLN A 206 -7.20 4.54 -2.35
C GLN A 206 -6.19 5.40 -3.11
N GLN A 207 -5.25 6.01 -2.39
CA GLN A 207 -4.14 6.71 -3.01
C GLN A 207 -3.09 5.69 -3.46
N LEU A 208 -2.89 5.60 -4.78
CA LEU A 208 -1.96 4.66 -5.41
C LEU A 208 -0.59 5.29 -5.74
N ASP A 209 -0.48 6.61 -5.64
CA ASP A 209 0.79 7.33 -5.83
C ASP A 209 1.07 8.19 -4.58
N PRO A 210 2.09 7.87 -3.77
CA PRO A 210 2.96 6.69 -3.87
C PRO A 210 2.21 5.38 -3.48
N ILE A 211 2.85 4.21 -3.65
CA ILE A 211 2.35 2.89 -3.23
C ILE A 211 3.31 2.23 -2.25
N TYR A 212 2.78 1.49 -1.27
CA TYR A 212 3.60 0.69 -0.35
C TYR A 212 3.71 -0.76 -0.81
N VAL A 213 4.82 -1.40 -0.42
CA VAL A 213 5.06 -2.82 -0.64
C VAL A 213 5.55 -3.40 0.67
N ASP A 214 4.70 -4.19 1.31
CA ASP A 214 5.03 -4.86 2.55
C ASP A 214 5.83 -6.11 2.23
N VAL A 215 7.09 -6.12 2.65
CA VAL A 215 8.03 -7.21 2.36
C VAL A 215 8.15 -8.08 3.61
N THR A 216 7.97 -9.40 3.45
CA THR A 216 8.13 -10.35 4.55
C THR A 216 9.49 -11.05 4.46
N GLN A 217 10.27 -10.99 5.54
CA GLN A 217 11.55 -11.71 5.66
C GLN A 217 11.51 -12.63 6.88
N SER A 218 12.10 -13.83 6.76
CA SER A 218 12.30 -14.74 7.89
C SER A 218 13.18 -14.09 8.95
N SER A 219 12.80 -14.20 10.23
CA SER A 219 13.58 -13.65 11.34
C SER A 219 15.04 -14.15 11.35
N ASN A 220 15.28 -15.40 10.91
CA ASN A 220 16.62 -15.97 10.82
C ASN A 220 17.48 -15.27 9.75
N ASP A 221 16.88 -14.95 8.60
CA ASP A 221 17.58 -14.30 7.50
C ASP A 221 17.78 -12.81 7.79
N PHE A 222 16.82 -12.17 8.48
CA PHE A 222 16.98 -10.82 9.00
C PHE A 222 18.15 -10.73 9.99
N MET A 223 18.27 -11.70 10.92
CA MET A 223 19.40 -11.75 11.87
C MET A 223 20.74 -11.99 11.16
N ARG A 224 20.79 -12.86 10.15
CA ARG A 224 22.00 -13.08 9.32
C ARG A 224 22.39 -11.83 8.54
N LEU A 225 21.41 -11.12 7.96
CA LEU A 225 21.63 -9.87 7.25
C LEU A 225 22.16 -8.80 8.20
N LYS A 226 21.52 -8.62 9.36
CA LYS A 226 21.97 -7.68 10.40
C LYS A 226 23.39 -7.96 10.86
N GLN A 227 23.72 -9.23 11.13
CA GLN A 227 25.08 -9.63 11.52
C GLN A 227 26.10 -9.38 10.40
N SER A 228 25.72 -9.56 9.13
CA SER A 228 26.58 -9.28 7.96
C SER A 228 26.81 -7.79 7.73
N VAL A 229 25.81 -6.95 8.03
CA VAL A 229 25.92 -5.47 8.00
C VAL A 229 26.78 -4.96 9.16
N GLU A 230 26.61 -5.49 10.37
CA GLU A 230 27.42 -5.14 11.55
C GLU A 230 28.90 -5.58 11.39
N GLN A 231 29.14 -6.66 10.65
CA GLN A 231 30.49 -7.15 10.31
C GLN A 231 31.16 -6.36 9.17
N GLY A 232 30.52 -5.32 8.63
CA GLY A 232 31.12 -4.41 7.66
C GLY A 232 31.14 -4.91 6.21
N ASN A 233 30.49 -6.03 5.90
CA ASN A 233 30.44 -6.60 4.55
C ASN A 233 29.35 -5.97 3.65
N LEU A 234 28.48 -5.12 4.21
CA LEU A 234 27.38 -4.45 3.50
C LEU A 234 27.26 -2.99 3.96
N HIS A 235 27.47 -2.03 3.05
CA HIS A 235 27.34 -0.59 3.34
C HIS A 235 25.86 -0.21 3.53
N LYS A 236 25.51 0.25 4.75
CA LYS A 236 24.14 0.66 5.14
C LYS A 236 23.45 1.64 4.18
N GLU A 237 24.21 2.56 3.56
CA GLU A 237 23.65 3.56 2.64
C GLU A 237 23.20 3.00 1.29
N ASN A 238 23.75 1.87 0.84
CA ASN A 238 23.37 1.22 -0.43
C ASN A 238 22.31 0.12 -0.27
N ALA A 239 22.01 -0.29 0.97
CA ALA A 239 21.04 -1.36 1.24
C ALA A 239 19.59 -0.86 1.34
N THR A 240 19.38 0.43 1.65
CA THR A 240 18.05 1.06 1.77
C THR A 240 17.58 1.75 0.49
N SER A 241 18.52 2.13 -0.37
CA SER A 241 18.27 3.01 -1.50
C SER A 241 18.45 2.22 -2.79
N ASN A 242 17.37 2.07 -3.58
CA ASN A 242 17.27 1.35 -4.86
C ASN A 242 16.79 -0.10 -4.78
N VAL A 243 15.62 -0.33 -4.16
CA VAL A 243 14.90 -1.60 -4.35
C VAL A 243 14.18 -1.58 -5.69
N GLU A 244 14.28 -2.68 -6.42
CA GLU A 244 13.58 -2.92 -7.68
C GLU A 244 12.36 -3.80 -7.40
N LEU A 245 11.20 -3.42 -7.94
CA LEU A 245 10.00 -4.24 -7.87
C LEU A 245 9.94 -5.10 -9.13
N VAL A 246 9.99 -6.41 -8.96
CA VAL A 246 9.74 -7.38 -10.03
C VAL A 246 8.26 -7.72 -10.00
N MET A 247 7.56 -7.44 -11.11
CA MET A 247 6.15 -7.76 -11.26
C MET A 247 5.97 -9.26 -11.52
N GLU A 248 4.76 -9.78 -11.34
CA GLU A 248 4.42 -11.20 -11.54
C GLU A 248 4.76 -11.71 -12.95
N ASN A 249 4.76 -10.83 -13.95
CA ASN A 249 5.15 -11.16 -15.32
C ASN A 249 6.69 -11.24 -15.54
N GLY A 250 7.49 -11.13 -14.48
CA GLY A 250 8.95 -11.12 -14.51
C GLY A 250 9.57 -9.80 -14.98
N GLN A 251 8.77 -8.78 -15.32
CA GLN A 251 9.29 -7.48 -15.71
C GLN A 251 9.56 -6.59 -14.49
N THR A 252 10.65 -5.85 -14.54
CA THR A 252 10.97 -4.85 -13.52
C THR A 252 10.11 -3.60 -13.69
N TYR A 253 9.55 -3.09 -12.59
CA TYR A 253 8.85 -1.82 -12.57
C TYR A 253 9.84 -0.68 -12.84
N PRO A 254 9.50 0.32 -13.68
CA PRO A 254 10.45 1.33 -14.15
C PRO A 254 10.96 2.27 -13.05
N LEU A 255 10.20 2.44 -11.97
CA LEU A 255 10.56 3.32 -10.85
C LEU A 255 11.19 2.50 -9.72
N LYS A 256 12.30 3.01 -9.18
CA LYS A 256 12.98 2.43 -8.03
C LYS A 256 12.35 2.91 -6.73
N GLY A 257 12.27 2.01 -5.75
CA GLY A 257 11.75 2.28 -4.41
C GLY A 257 12.85 2.47 -3.37
N THR A 258 12.42 2.84 -2.17
CA THR A 258 13.27 2.89 -0.98
C THR A 258 12.74 1.88 0.03
N LEU A 259 13.62 1.05 0.59
CA LEU A 259 13.28 0.12 1.66
C LEU A 259 13.46 0.84 3.00
N GLN A 260 12.38 0.90 3.78
CA GLN A 260 12.40 1.36 5.16
C GLN A 260 12.34 0.15 6.09
N PHE A 261 13.20 0.13 7.10
CA PHE A 261 13.17 -0.88 8.15
C PHE A 261 12.33 -0.34 9.32
N SER A 262 11.23 -1.00 9.66
CA SER A 262 10.46 -0.75 10.89
C SER A 262 10.72 -1.85 11.92
#